data_AF-A0A7J2S9G1-F1
#
_entry.id   AF-A0A7J2S9G1-F1
#
_cell.length_a   1.000
_cell.length_b   1.000
_cell.length_c   1.000
_cell.angle_alpha   90.00
_cell.angle_beta   90.00
_cell.angle_gamma   90.00
#
_symmetry.space_group_name_H-M   'P 1'
#
loop_
_entity.id
_entity.type
_entity.pdbx_description
1 polymer ?
#
loop_
_entity_poly.entity_id
_entity_poly.type
_entity_poly.pdbx_seq_one_letter_code
_entity_poly.pdbx_strand_id
1 'polypeptide(L)' 'MTKYCPRCGSSNIDWVLPQTWSKWRCKDCGYIGALIIEDGELAEEIRKKWRDKIRKRQL' A
#
# COMPACT_ATOMS: atom_id res chain seq x y z
N MET A 1 -2.31 5.22 15.02
CA MET A 1 -3.08 4.83 13.82
C MET A 1 -2.10 4.50 12.70
N THR A 2 -1.97 3.22 12.34
CA THR A 2 -1.08 2.78 11.26
C THR A 2 -1.83 2.87 9.93
N LYS A 3 -1.13 3.27 8.87
CA LYS A 3 -1.70 3.42 7.53
C LYS A 3 -1.07 2.42 6.58
N TYR A 4 -1.85 1.89 5.65
CA TYR A 4 -1.44 0.82 4.75
C TYR A 4 -1.79 1.11 3.30
N CYS A 5 -0.91 0.66 2.42
CA CYS A 5 -1.08 0.78 0.98
C CYS A 5 -2.29 -0.06 0.50
N PRO A 6 -3.26 0.52 -0.22
CA PRO A 6 -4.43 -0.21 -0.72
C PRO A 6 -4.08 -1.24 -1.81
N ARG A 7 -2.89 -1.13 -2.41
CA ARG A 7 -2.45 -2.02 -3.49
C ARG A 7 -1.77 -3.28 -2.99
N CYS A 8 -0.94 -3.16 -1.94
CA CYS A 8 -0.07 -4.24 -1.49
C CYS A 8 -0.12 -4.51 0.02
N GLY A 9 -0.91 -3.78 0.79
CA GLY A 9 -1.04 -3.96 2.24
C GLY A 9 0.20 -3.56 3.05
N SER A 10 1.21 -2.94 2.42
CA SER A 10 2.40 -2.47 3.14
C SER A 10 2.11 -1.23 3.98
N SER A 11 2.65 -1.19 5.19
CA SER A 11 2.71 0.02 6.02
C SER A 11 3.87 0.94 5.64
N ASN A 12 4.74 0.53 4.71
CA ASN A 12 5.88 1.30 4.25
C ASN A 12 5.44 2.38 3.23
N ILE A 13 4.83 3.44 3.76
CA ILE A 13 4.28 4.55 2.99
C ILE A 13 4.81 5.90 3.49
N ASP A 14 4.96 6.85 2.58
CA ASP A 14 5.22 8.26 2.88
C ASP A 14 4.04 9.11 2.45
N TRP A 15 3.79 10.21 3.17
CA TRP A 15 2.95 11.28 2.66
C TRP A 15 3.76 12.14 1.69
N VAL A 16 3.22 12.38 0.50
CA VAL A 16 3.87 13.20 -0.53
C VAL A 16 3.53 14.68 -0.27
N LEU A 17 4.58 15.50 -0.22
CA LEU A 17 4.63 16.92 0.15
C LEU A 17 3.50 17.83 -0.41
N PRO A 18 3.28 19.00 0.21
CA PRO A 18 2.03 19.78 0.14
C PRO A 18 1.69 20.39 -1.22
N GLN A 19 2.56 20.34 -2.23
CA GLN A 19 2.19 20.81 -3.58
C GLN A 19 1.30 19.80 -4.33
N THR A 20 1.33 18.52 -3.91
CA THR A 20 0.62 17.41 -4.59
C THR A 20 -0.68 16.98 -3.91
N TRP A 21 -1.11 17.73 -2.90
CA TRP A 21 -2.38 17.62 -2.16
C TRP A 21 -2.77 16.17 -1.82
N SER A 22 -2.38 15.74 -0.62
CA SER A 22 -2.98 14.57 0.06
C SER A 22 -2.75 13.21 -0.60
N LYS A 23 -1.59 12.98 -1.22
CA LYS A 23 -1.22 11.66 -1.78
C LYS A 23 -0.26 10.90 -0.87
N TRP A 24 -0.43 9.60 -0.82
CA TRP A 24 0.46 8.63 -0.19
C TRP A 24 1.29 7.93 -1.25
N ARG A 25 2.58 7.74 -0.98
CA ARG A 25 3.50 6.94 -1.81
C ARG A 25 3.91 5.68 -1.05
N CYS A 26 3.66 4.51 -1.61
CA CYS A 26 4.16 3.25 -1.08
C CYS A 26 5.54 2.94 -1.65
N LYS A 27 6.51 2.66 -0.77
CA LYS A 27 7.88 2.31 -1.15
C LYS A 27 8.03 0.88 -1.65
N ASP A 28 7.11 -0.01 -1.30
CA ASP A 28 7.20 -1.43 -1.68
C ASP A 28 6.67 -1.73 -3.08
N CYS A 29 5.57 -1.08 -3.50
CA CYS A 29 4.89 -1.40 -4.76
C CYS A 29 4.74 -0.19 -5.70
N GLY A 30 5.25 0.97 -5.31
CA GLY A 30 5.21 2.21 -6.10
C GLY A 30 3.83 2.86 -6.22
N TYR A 31 2.83 2.43 -5.43
CA TYR A 31 1.52 3.10 -5.40
C TYR A 31 1.66 4.57 -5.03
N ILE A 32 1.02 5.47 -5.79
CA ILE A 32 0.89 6.91 -5.47
C ILE A 32 -0.57 7.30 -5.60
N GLY A 33 -1.21 7.75 -4.52
CA GLY A 33 -2.62 8.17 -4.56
C GLY A 33 -3.18 8.57 -3.20
N ALA A 34 -4.38 9.14 -3.20
CA ALA A 34 -5.01 9.66 -1.98
C ALA A 34 -5.64 8.58 -1.10
N LEU A 35 -5.97 7.41 -1.67
CA LEU A 35 -6.59 6.32 -0.93
C LEU A 35 -5.58 5.63 -0.01
N ILE A 36 -5.99 5.43 1.24
CA ILE A 36 -5.20 4.71 2.24
C ILE A 36 -6.11 3.81 3.08
N ILE A 37 -5.56 2.69 3.55
CA ILE A 37 -6.25 1.76 4.44
C ILE A 37 -5.78 2.01 5.87
N GLU A 38 -6.70 2.11 6.81
CA GLU A 38 -6.40 2.24 8.25
C GLU A 38 -6.79 0.98 9.05
N ASP A 39 -7.50 0.06 8.41
CA ASP A 39 -7.85 -1.26 8.96
C ASP A 39 -6.69 -2.24 8.78
N GLY A 40 -6.17 -2.75 9.90
CA GLY A 40 -5.03 -3.68 9.91
C GLY A 40 -5.37 -5.08 9.41
N GLU A 41 -6.57 -5.59 9.68
CA GLU A 41 -7.00 -6.92 9.24
C GLU A 41 -7.16 -6.94 7.72
N LEU A 42 -7.84 -5.92 7.17
CA LEU A 42 -7.97 -5.74 5.73
C LEU A 42 -6.60 -5.58 5.05
N ALA A 43 -5.68 -4.83 5.67
CA ALA A 43 -4.33 -4.66 5.15
C ALA A 43 -3.55 -5.98 5.08
N GLU A 44 -3.70 -6.86 6.08
CA GLU A 44 -3.08 -8.17 6.10
C GLU A 44 -3.59 -9.07 4.96
N GLU A 45 -4.90 -9.09 4.73
CA GLU A 45 -5.51 -9.83 3.62
C GLU A 45 -5.02 -9.34 2.25
N ILE A 46 -4.95 -8.02 2.06
CA ILE A 46 -4.40 -7.41 0.85
C ILE A 46 -2.94 -7.84 0.66
N ARG A 47 -2.13 -7.82 1.72
CA ARG A 47 -0.71 -8.21 1.68
C ARG A 47 -0.55 -9.69 1.30
N LYS A 48 -1.37 -10.60 1.85
CA LYS A 48 -1.37 -12.03 1.49
C LYS A 48 -1.65 -12.20 -0.01
N LYS A 49 -2.76 -11.63 -0.50
CA LYS A 49 -3.15 -11.69 -1.93
C LYS A 49 -2.08 -11.10 -2.85
N TRP A 50 -1.44 -10.01 -2.45
CA TRP A 50 -0.38 -9.38 -3.23
C TRP A 50 0.87 -10.26 -3.35
N ARG A 51 1.32 -10.87 -2.26
CA ARG A 51 2.47 -11.80 -2.27
C ARG A 51 2.21 -13.02 -3.15
N ASP A 52 1.02 -13.61 -3.07
CA ASP A 52 0.65 -14.75 -3.91
C ASP A 52 0.64 -14.37 -5.40
N LYS A 53 0.15 -13.17 -5.72
CA LYS A 53 0.18 -12.65 -7.10
C LYS A 53 1.60 -12.47 -7.63
N ILE A 54 2.52 -11.96 -6.80
CA ILE A 54 3.93 -11.82 -7.20
C ILE A 54 4.57 -13.20 -7.40
N ARG A 55 4.37 -14.13 -6.47
CA ARG A 55 4.90 -15.50 -6.56
C ARG A 55 4.47 -16.18 -7.85
N LYS A 56 3.18 -16.08 -8.20
CA LYS A 56 2.62 -16.67 -9.43
C LYS A 56 3.12 -16.00 -10.71
N ARG A 57 3.63 -14.76 -10.66
CA ARG A 57 4.18 -14.04 -11.84
C ARG A 57 5.64 -14.34 -12.11
N GLN A 58 6.33 -14.96 -11.16
CA GLN A 58 7.74 -15.37 -11.28
C GLN A 58 7.88 -16.86 -11.65
N LEU A 59 6.76 -17.56 -11.78
CA LEU A 59 6.62 -18.91 -12.32
C LEU A 59 6.09 -18.79 -13.76
#